data_AF-A0A925KBC3-F1
#
_entry.id   AF-A0A925KBC3-F1
#
_cell.length_a   1.000
_cell.length_b   1.000
_cell.length_c   1.000
_cell.angle_alpha   90.00
_cell.angle_beta   90.00
_cell.angle_gamma   90.00
#
_symmetry.space_group_name_H-M   'P 1'
#
loop_
_entity.id
_entity.type
_entity.pdbx_description
1 polymer ?
#
loop_
_entity_poly.entity_id
_entity_poly.type
_entity_poly.pdbx_seq_one_letter_code
_entity_poly.pdbx_strand_id
1 'polypeptide(L)'
;DTATLAFGRADSWSALGSPRAGSETTNAASLAALRRALVESGAQRGRFQVWVTHQFVLSDLVGRSAQSGEGLVLRPAPNGQVEVVAGLTVV
;
A
#
# COMPACT_ATOMS: atom_id res chain seq x y z
N ASP A 1 13.66 6.20 2.80
CA ASP A 1 14.71 6.32 1.75
C ASP A 1 14.37 5.65 0.43
N THR A 2 13.94 4.38 0.41
CA THR A 2 13.63 3.64 -0.84
C THR A 2 12.74 4.42 -1.81
N ALA A 3 11.66 5.04 -1.33
CA ALA A 3 10.75 5.83 -2.18
C ALA A 3 11.44 7.05 -2.81
N THR A 4 12.25 7.78 -2.05
CA THR A 4 13.02 8.92 -2.54
C THR A 4 14.07 8.48 -3.57
N LEU A 5 14.74 7.34 -3.34
CA LEU A 5 15.73 6.81 -4.29
C LEU A 5 15.07 6.37 -5.61
N ALA A 6 13.89 5.77 -5.56
CA ALA A 6 13.19 5.28 -6.76
C ALA A 6 12.46 6.38 -7.54
N PHE A 7 11.94 7.42 -6.86
CA PHE A 7 11.03 8.42 -7.46
C PHE A 7 11.47 9.87 -7.27
N GLY A 8 12.65 10.12 -6.70
CA GLY A 8 13.26 11.45 -6.51
C GLY A 8 12.70 12.24 -5.32
N ARG A 9 11.39 12.22 -5.10
CA ARG A 9 10.72 12.80 -3.92
C ARG A 9 9.67 11.83 -3.38
N ALA A 10 9.56 11.76 -2.06
CA ALA A 10 8.51 11.01 -1.39
C ALA A 10 8.04 11.75 -0.14
N ASP A 11 6.74 11.71 0.09
CA ASP A 11 6.13 12.19 1.33
C ASP A 11 6.06 11.02 2.33
N SER A 12 6.57 11.24 3.54
CA SER A 12 6.50 10.23 4.59
C SER A 12 5.09 10.13 5.14
N TRP A 13 4.53 8.91 5.16
CA TRP A 13 3.24 8.63 5.76
C TRP A 13 3.35 7.49 6.77
N SER A 14 2.96 7.75 8.03
CA SER A 14 3.06 6.80 9.13
C SER A 14 2.31 5.49 8.88
N ALA A 15 1.18 5.50 8.16
CA ALA A 15 0.41 4.28 7.87
C ALA A 15 1.13 3.30 6.93
N LEU A 16 2.15 3.75 6.19
CA LEU A 16 3.02 2.90 5.37
C LEU A 16 4.20 2.32 6.17
N GLY A 17 4.39 2.72 7.43
CA GLY A 17 5.47 2.24 8.29
C GLY A 17 5.28 0.80 8.75
N SER A 18 6.39 0.14 9.12
CA SER A 18 6.35 -1.25 9.59
C SER A 18 5.52 -1.40 10.88
N PRO A 19 4.57 -2.35 10.93
CA PRO A 19 3.80 -2.66 12.14
C PRO A 19 4.64 -3.24 13.29
N ARG A 20 5.89 -3.69 13.03
CA ARG A 20 6.75 -4.30 14.06
C ARG A 20 7.28 -3.32 15.11
N ALA A 21 7.00 -2.03 14.97
CA ALA A 21 7.26 -1.01 15.98
C ALA A 21 5.98 -0.54 16.72
N GLY A 22 4.80 -1.08 16.38
CA GLY A 22 3.50 -0.67 16.90
C GLY A 22 2.69 -1.81 17.52
N SER A 23 1.57 -1.46 18.16
CA SER A 23 0.60 -2.43 18.70
C SER A 23 -0.35 -2.97 17.61
N GLU A 24 -1.02 -4.09 17.87
CA GLU A 24 -2.03 -4.66 16.97
C GLU A 24 -3.12 -3.66 16.58
N THR A 25 -3.59 -2.83 17.52
CA THR A 25 -4.56 -1.75 17.26
C THR A 25 -4.00 -0.69 16.30
N THR A 26 -2.71 -0.36 16.41
CA THR A 26 -2.03 0.59 15.52
C THR A 26 -1.98 0.05 14.09
N ASN A 27 -1.84 -1.27 13.95
CA ASN A 27 -1.78 -1.94 12.64
C ASN A 27 -3.16 -1.93 11.97
N ALA A 28 -4.22 -2.23 12.71
CA ALA A 28 -5.60 -2.16 12.20
C ALA A 28 -6.00 -0.74 11.76
N ALA A 29 -5.62 0.28 12.54
CA ALA A 29 -5.87 1.68 12.19
C ALA A 29 -5.10 2.11 10.93
N SER A 30 -3.83 1.70 10.83
CA SER A 30 -2.99 1.97 9.65
C SER A 30 -3.60 1.31 8.41
N LEU A 31 -4.01 0.05 8.50
CA LEU A 31 -4.65 -0.68 7.41
C LEU A 31 -5.97 -0.02 6.97
N ALA A 32 -6.80 0.44 7.90
CA ALA A 32 -8.02 1.19 7.59
C ALA A 32 -7.72 2.52 6.89
N ALA A 33 -6.64 3.22 7.29
CA ALA A 33 -6.19 4.45 6.63
C ALA A 33 -5.73 4.18 5.18
N LEU A 34 -4.96 3.10 4.95
CA LEU A 34 -4.53 2.69 3.61
C LEU A 34 -5.72 2.35 2.70
N ARG A 35 -6.70 1.59 3.19
CA ARG A 35 -7.91 1.26 2.41
C ARG A 35 -8.71 2.51 2.01
N ARG A 36 -8.89 3.46 2.94
CA ARG A 36 -9.56 4.74 2.63
C ARG A 36 -8.80 5.54 1.60
N ALA A 37 -7.48 5.69 1.76
CA ALA A 37 -6.66 6.42 0.80
C ALA A 37 -6.69 5.78 -0.60
N LEU A 38 -6.80 4.45 -0.70
CA LEU A 38 -6.92 3.77 -2.00
C LEU A 38 -8.24 4.14 -2.70
N VAL A 39 -9.35 4.14 -1.95
CA VAL A 39 -10.66 4.56 -2.47
C VAL A 39 -10.63 6.03 -2.91
N GLU A 40 -10.10 6.92 -2.08
CA GLU A 40 -9.96 8.34 -2.39
C GLU A 40 -9.07 8.58 -3.62
N SER A 41 -7.99 7.81 -3.76
CA SER A 41 -7.08 7.86 -4.91
C SER A 41 -7.76 7.40 -6.19
N GLY A 42 -8.49 6.29 -6.13
CA GLY A 42 -9.19 5.72 -7.29
C GLY A 42 -10.33 6.60 -7.81
N ALA A 43 -10.90 7.47 -6.96
CA ALA A 43 -11.90 8.45 -7.37
C ALA A 43 -11.30 9.62 -8.20
N GLN A 44 -9.98 9.85 -8.12
CA GLN A 44 -9.31 10.98 -8.77
C GLN A 44 -8.79 10.59 -10.16
N ARG A 45 -9.51 11.00 -11.20
CA ARG A 45 -9.11 10.72 -12.59
C ARG A 45 -7.78 11.37 -12.94
N GLY A 46 -6.95 10.66 -13.71
CA GLY A 46 -5.67 11.17 -14.20
C GLY A 46 -4.57 11.28 -13.14
N ARG A 47 -4.80 10.79 -11.92
CA ARG A 47 -3.77 10.70 -10.87
C ARG A 47 -3.37 9.26 -10.65
N PHE A 48 -2.08 9.05 -10.41
CA PHE A 48 -1.50 7.78 -10.03
C PHE A 48 -0.66 7.99 -8.77
N GLN A 49 -0.86 7.14 -7.77
CA GLN A 49 -0.09 7.17 -6.53
C GLN A 49 0.79 5.93 -6.46
N VAL A 50 2.02 6.12 -6.01
CA VAL A 50 2.94 5.03 -5.69
C VAL A 50 3.18 5.03 -4.20
N TRP A 51 2.92 3.89 -3.56
CA TRP A 51 3.20 3.68 -2.16
C TRP A 51 4.32 2.66 -2.01
N VAL A 52 5.30 2.98 -1.16
CA VAL A 52 6.42 2.09 -0.86
C VAL A 52 6.32 1.73 0.61
N THR A 53 6.18 0.43 0.90
CA THR A 53 6.00 -0.11 2.25
C THR A 53 6.63 -1.49 2.37
N HIS A 54 6.45 -2.15 3.52
CA HIS A 54 6.95 -3.50 3.79
C HIS A 54 6.01 -4.57 3.23
N GLN A 55 6.58 -5.74 2.91
CA GLN A 55 5.80 -6.88 2.38
C GLN A 55 4.62 -7.29 3.29
N PHE A 56 4.73 -7.14 4.62
CA PHE A 56 3.67 -7.50 5.55
C PHE A 56 2.47 -6.55 5.47
N VAL A 57 2.73 -5.24 5.30
CA VAL A 57 1.67 -4.24 5.11
C VAL A 57 0.96 -4.49 3.78
N LEU A 58 1.72 -4.79 2.71
CA LEU A 58 1.11 -5.20 1.44
C LEU A 58 0.26 -6.45 1.63
N SER A 59 0.78 -7.45 2.33
CA SER A 59 0.07 -8.72 2.55
C SER A 59 -1.28 -8.52 3.27
N ASP A 60 -1.28 -7.69 4.32
CA ASP A 60 -2.48 -7.34 5.08
C ASP A 60 -3.46 -6.50 4.24
N LEU A 61 -2.93 -5.61 3.39
CA LEU A 61 -3.73 -4.76 2.52
C LEU A 61 -4.49 -5.56 1.46
N VAL A 62 -3.84 -6.57 0.86
CA VAL A 62 -4.42 -7.37 -0.23
C VAL A 62 -4.99 -8.72 0.20
N GLY A 63 -4.83 -9.10 1.48
CA GLY A 63 -5.36 -10.36 2.02
C GLY A 63 -4.67 -11.62 1.48
N ARG A 64 -3.46 -11.50 0.94
CA ARG A 64 -2.63 -12.62 0.47
C ARG A 64 -1.16 -12.35 0.78
N SER A 65 -0.33 -13.39 0.79
CA SER A 65 1.12 -13.21 0.94
C SER A 65 1.69 -12.39 -0.23
N ALA A 66 2.49 -11.37 0.09
CA ALA A 66 3.28 -10.58 -0.84
C ALA A 66 4.78 -10.86 -0.62
N GLN A 67 5.55 -10.89 -1.70
CA GLN A 67 6.99 -11.12 -1.65
C GLN A 67 7.77 -9.81 -1.44
N SER A 68 8.96 -9.92 -0.87
CA SER A 68 9.89 -8.80 -0.81
C SER A 68 10.26 -8.35 -2.23
N GLY A 69 10.09 -7.06 -2.51
CA GLY A 69 10.33 -6.50 -3.84
C GLY A 69 9.20 -6.69 -4.84
N GLU A 70 8.08 -7.32 -4.46
CA GLU A 70 6.89 -7.39 -5.31
C GLU A 70 6.23 -6.00 -5.45
N GLY A 71 5.94 -5.61 -6.68
CA GLY A 71 5.10 -4.45 -6.99
C GLY A 71 3.67 -4.87 -7.30
N LEU A 72 2.68 -4.17 -6.76
CA LEU A 72 1.27 -4.44 -7.01
C LEU A 72 0.58 -3.22 -7.62
N VAL A 73 -0.24 -3.45 -8.63
CA VAL A 73 -1.18 -2.44 -9.12
C VAL A 73 -2.54 -2.74 -8.47
N LEU A 74 -3.07 -1.75 -7.76
CA LEU A 74 -4.27 -1.87 -6.95
C LEU A 74 -5.39 -0.99 -7.48
N ARG A 75 -6.63 -1.42 -7.29
CA ARG A 75 -7.84 -0.64 -7.53
C ARG A 75 -8.81 -0.82 -6.35
N PRO A 76 -9.57 0.21 -5.96
CA PRO A 76 -10.67 0.01 -5.02
C PRO A 76 -11.78 -0.83 -5.65
N ALA A 77 -12.21 -1.88 -4.96
CA ALA A 77 -13.38 -2.66 -5.33
C ALA A 77 -14.68 -1.94 -4.93
N PRO A 78 -15.82 -2.21 -5.59
CA PRO A 78 -17.10 -1.55 -5.28
C PRO A 78 -17.60 -1.74 -3.84
N ASN A 79 -17.14 -2.78 -3.15
CA ASN A 79 -17.48 -3.09 -1.75
C ASN A 79 -16.49 -2.49 -0.73
N GLY A 80 -15.58 -1.62 -1.17
CA GLY A 80 -14.55 -1.01 -0.32
C GLY A 80 -13.35 -1.90 -0.03
N GLN A 81 -13.27 -3.09 -0.64
CA GLN A 81 -12.08 -3.95 -0.59
C GLN A 81 -11.01 -3.50 -1.58
N VAL A 82 -9.82 -4.10 -1.47
CA VAL A 82 -8.71 -3.88 -2.40
C VAL A 82 -8.71 -4.96 -3.47
N GLU A 83 -8.71 -4.56 -4.74
CA GLU A 83 -8.54 -5.46 -5.87
C GLU A 83 -7.11 -5.35 -6.39
N VAL A 84 -6.44 -6.49 -6.58
CA VAL A 84 -5.12 -6.56 -7.25
C VAL A 84 -5.37 -6.75 -8.74
N VAL A 85 -5.00 -5.76 -9.55
CA VAL A 85 -5.19 -5.83 -11.01
C VAL A 85 -3.96 -6.36 -11.75
N ALA A 86 -2.77 -6.19 -11.17
CA ALA A 86 -1.53 -6.75 -11.70
C ALA A 86 -0.47 -6.90 -10.61
N GLY A 87 0.49 -7.81 -10.84
CA GLY A 87 1.68 -8.01 -10.03
C GLY A 87 2.95 -7.88 -10.87
N LEU A 88 4.02 -7.39 -10.25
CA LEU A 88 5.33 -7.19 -10.84
C LEU A 88 6.36 -7.87 -9.92
N THR A 89 7.10 -8.83 -10.45
CA THR A 89 8.19 -9.50 -9.73
C THR A 89 9.47 -9.38 -10.52
N VAL A 90 10.57 -9.15 -9.81
CA VAL A 90 11.91 -9.18 -10.41
C VAL A 90 12.46 -10.57 -10.16
N VAL A 91 12.73 -11.30 -11.25
CA VAL A 91 13.39 -12.63 -11.25
C VAL A 91 14.88 -12.49 -11.51
#